data_AF-A0A8T6WEB9-F1
#
_entry.id   AF-A0A8T6WEB9-F1
#
_cell.length_a   1.000
_cell.length_b   1.000
_cell.length_c   1.000
_cell.angle_alpha   90.00
_cell.angle_beta   90.00
_cell.angle_gamma   90.00
#
_symmetry.space_group_name_H-M   'P 1'
#
loop_
_entity.id
_entity.type
_entity.pdbx_description
1 polymer ?
#
loop_
_entity_poly.entity_id
_entity_poly.type
_entity_poly.pdbx_seq_one_letter_code
_entity_poly.pdbx_strand_id
1 'polypeptide(L)' 'MNFEHAYKKVDDYIQFYNEERYHGSLMDYSPKEYFEKYMDNQVKPITLTM' A
#
# COMPACT_ATOMS: atom_id res chain seq x y z
N MET A 1 7.97 -13.33 -22.84
CA MET A 1 6.94 -12.66 -22.01
C MET A 1 5.61 -13.29 -22.39
N ASN A 2 4.93 -13.99 -21.48
CA ASN A 2 3.61 -14.58 -21.69
C ASN A 2 2.61 -13.96 -20.70
N PHE A 3 1.32 -14.22 -20.85
CA PHE A 3 0.30 -13.65 -19.97
C PHE A 3 0.50 -14.05 -18.50
N GLU A 4 0.87 -15.30 -18.23
CA GLU A 4 1.16 -15.78 -16.88
C GLU A 4 2.27 -14.98 -16.19
N HIS A 5 3.36 -14.70 -16.91
CA HIS A 5 4.44 -13.86 -16.44
C HIS A 5 3.98 -12.41 -16.18
N ALA A 6 3.11 -11.88 -17.05
CA ALA A 6 2.54 -10.54 -16.84
C ALA A 6 1.67 -10.49 -15.58
N TYR A 7 0.79 -11.47 -15.37
CA TYR A 7 -0.02 -11.59 -14.15
C TYR A 7 0.86 -11.69 -12.92
N LYS A 8 1.86 -12.58 -12.94
CA LYS A 8 2.80 -12.70 -11.81
C LYS A 8 3.48 -11.36 -11.49
N LYS A 9 3.90 -10.59 -12.50
CA LYS A 9 4.53 -9.30 -12.27
C LYS A 9 3.57 -8.26 -11.66
N VAL A 10 2.30 -8.31 -12.04
CA VAL A 10 1.28 -7.45 -11.42
C VAL A 10 1.04 -7.87 -9.98
N ASP A 11 0.89 -9.17 -9.70
CA ASP A 11 0.68 -9.70 -8.35
C ASP A 11 1.86 -9.34 -7.42
N ASP A 12 3.09 -9.57 -7.90
CA ASP A 12 4.32 -9.22 -7.16
C ASP A 12 4.35 -7.72 -6.83
N TYR A 13 3.95 -6.87 -7.79
CA TYR A 13 3.89 -5.42 -7.56
C TYR A 13 2.80 -5.01 -6.58
N ILE A 14 1.61 -5.63 -6.65
CA ILE A 14 0.51 -5.34 -5.72
C ILE A 14 0.92 -5.70 -4.29
N GLN A 15 1.56 -6.85 -4.10
CA GLN A 15 2.05 -7.25 -2.78
C GLN A 15 3.08 -6.24 -2.25
N PHE A 16 4.13 -5.96 -3.04
CA PHE A 16 5.14 -4.97 -2.67
C PHE A 16 4.53 -3.60 -2.34
N TYR A 17 3.62 -3.11 -3.18
CA TYR A 17 2.98 -1.82 -2.98
C TYR A 17 2.21 -1.75 -1.66
N ASN A 18 1.45 -2.80 -1.33
CA ASN A 18 0.59 -2.80 -0.15
C ASN A 18 1.34 -3.11 1.14
N GLU A 19 2.38 -3.95 1.09
CA GLU A 19 3.02 -4.48 2.30
C GLU A 19 4.34 -3.79 2.62
N GLU A 20 5.12 -3.39 1.61
CA GLU A 20 6.52 -2.98 1.79
C GLU A 20 6.80 -1.52 1.41
N ARG A 21 6.09 -0.99 0.41
CA ARG A 21 6.37 0.35 -0.10
C ARG A 21 5.88 1.42 0.88
N TYR A 22 6.77 2.31 1.30
CA TYR A 22 6.41 3.49 2.09
C TYR A 22 5.94 4.67 1.22
N HIS A 23 4.94 5.37 1.75
CA HIS A 23 4.31 6.51 1.08
C HIS A 23 4.35 7.74 1.97
N GLY A 24 4.94 8.84 1.46
CA GLY A 24 4.95 10.11 2.20
C GLY A 24 3.54 10.67 2.46
N SER A 25 2.58 10.38 1.59
CA SER A 25 1.17 10.72 1.84
C SER A 25 0.57 9.92 3.00
N LEU A 26 1.12 8.74 3.34
CA LEU A 26 0.69 7.88 4.44
C LEU A 26 1.60 8.03 5.67
N MET A 27 2.24 9.19 5.88
CA MET A 27 3.17 9.42 6.98
C MET A 27 4.34 8.44 7.00
N ASP A 28 4.86 8.10 5.82
CA ASP A 28 5.97 7.15 5.62
C ASP A 28 5.70 5.72 6.11
N TYR A 29 4.43 5.33 6.19
CA TYR A 29 4.01 3.94 6.39
C TYR A 29 3.68 3.23 5.07
N SER A 30 3.70 1.90 5.08
CA SER A 30 3.10 1.11 4.02
C SER A 30 1.57 1.17 4.11
N PRO A 31 0.83 0.88 3.02
CA PRO A 31 -0.63 0.87 3.08
C PRO A 31 -1.19 -0.04 4.17
N LYS A 32 -0.58 -1.23 4.35
CA LYS A 32 -0.92 -2.16 5.42
C LYS A 32 -0.67 -1.57 6.81
N GLU A 33 0.53 -1.05 7.06
CA GLU A 33 0.88 -0.46 8.35
C GLU A 33 -0.01 0.74 8.69
N TYR A 34 -0.29 1.60 7.71
CA TYR A 34 -1.18 2.73 7.90
C TYR A 34 -2.60 2.26 8.27
N PHE A 35 -3.11 1.23 7.60
CA PHE A 35 -4.44 0.67 7.90
C PHE A 35 -4.50 0.06 9.30
N GLU A 36 -3.49 -0.72 9.70
CA GLU A 36 -3.39 -1.29 11.05
C GLU A 36 -3.37 -0.19 12.11
N LYS A 37 -2.55 0.84 11.91
CA LYS A 37 -2.48 2.01 12.79
C LYS A 37 -3.79 2.80 12.86
N TYR A 38 -4.51 2.88 11.74
CA TYR A 38 -5.82 3.55 11.69
C TYR A 38 -6.84 2.78 12.54
N MET A 39 -6.88 1.45 12.40
CA MET A 39 -7.73 0.59 13.22
C MET A 39 -7.41 0.69 14.72
N ASP A 40 -6.13 0.90 15.04
CA ASP A 40 -5.64 1.11 16.41
C ASP A 40 -5.81 2.57 16.91
N ASN A 41 -6.46 3.45 16.13
CA ASN A 41 -6.62 4.89 16.42
C ASN A 41 -5.31 5.67 16.62
N GLN A 42 -4.20 5.18 16.06
CA GLN A 42 -2.88 5.82 16.14
C GLN A 42 -2.68 6.90 15.06
N VAL A 43 -3.44 6.82 13.96
CA VAL A 43 -3.37 7.76 12.85
C VAL A 43 -4.76 8.25 12.46
N LYS A 44 -4.82 9.49 11.94
CA LYS A 44 -6.06 10.07 11.41
C LYS A 44 -6.24 9.69 9.94
N PRO A 45 -7.49 9.52 9.47
CA PRO A 45 -7.76 9.30 8.06
C PRO A 45 -7.29 10.48 7.21
N ILE A 46 -6.64 10.19 6.10
CA ILE A 46 -6.20 11.19 5.13
C ILE A 46 -7.36 11.52 4.19
N THR A 47 -7.65 12.81 4.06
CA THR A 47 -8.58 13.30 3.05
C THR A 47 -7.81 13.52 1.77
N LEU A 48 -8.15 12.76 0.72
CA LEU A 48 -7.64 13.02 -0.62
C LEU A 48 -8.39 14.22 -1.20
N THR A 49 -7.71 15.35 -1.34
CA THR A 49 -8.20 16.47 -2.15
C THR A 49 -7.85 16.18 -3.61
N MET A 50 -8.87 15.99 -4.44
CA MET A 50 -8.74 15.99 -5.91
C MET A 50 -8.54 17.41 -6.42
#